data_AF-N2BST1-F1
#
_entry.id   AF-N2BST1-F1
#
_cell.length_a   1.000
_cell.length_b   1.000
_cell.length_c   1.000
_cell.angle_alpha   90.00
_cell.angle_beta   90.00
_cell.angle_gamma   90.00
#
_symmetry.space_group_name_H-M   'P 1'
#
loop_
_entity.id
_entity.type
_entity.pdbx_description
1 polymer ?
#
loop_
_entity_poly.entity_id
_entity_poly.type
_entity_poly.pdbx_seq_one_letter_code
_entity_poly.pdbx_strand_id
1 'polypeptide(L)'
;MYSAFTYYLGFKVNSGEYKVMGLAPYGEPKFVDIIKTHLVDMKPDGSFSLNMKYFSYTYGLKMTNAKFDSLFHAQRSPESKLEQIHMDIAASLQVVTEEIMIALARTTAKLSGSRNLVLSGGVALNCVGNGKIYQKLIKEEKILDHIWIQPASGDAGSAVGCALAFYHIECQQPRIVDSVLGEHSHDCQNLGAGVTLSVMTAPKFQQSLQSPTAIPRIREEKQAECEKADSRNETQNVSEPTKDSRSFTQNAENVFCNQADRRQDFCDKNGALQGEARELPKAVMTEAEPKQSPFLAKKPTPKISPSNSKILELESGFSNATNIKGSQAEGFADDFVGCARRAVGEGIYLAESQAHRADSRKSAAKPTPLLKDSMQGSYLGLSYSNDEVQATLDSLNAVYEKHNFDTIKTLTAKALTQGKVVGWHQGRCEFGPRALGARSILGDPRNTTMQKTMNLKIKYRESFRPFAPSVLDFAINEWFECDYISPYMLLVAPVKREKCYPLTQEQKELFGIDKLNIVRSEIPSVTHIDYSARIQSVHRETNPRYYALIEEFYKLSGVPVLVNTSFNVRGEPMVCSPYDSYACFMGTEMDMLVIEDFILYKEKQPQEHIAKFRDIKDKYELD
;
A
#
# COMPACT_ATOMS: atom_id res chain seq x y z
N MET A 1 8.06 -13.60 10.21
CA MET A 1 6.71 -14.04 10.65
C MET A 1 5.61 -13.67 9.66
N TYR A 2 5.34 -12.37 9.40
CA TYR A 2 4.21 -11.95 8.54
C TYR A 2 4.22 -12.58 7.13
N SER A 3 5.39 -12.62 6.48
CA SER A 3 5.55 -13.29 5.17
C SER A 3 5.36 -14.81 5.23
N ALA A 4 5.62 -15.46 6.37
CA ALA A 4 5.36 -16.90 6.52
C ALA A 4 3.86 -17.21 6.57
N PHE A 5 3.08 -16.38 7.26
CA PHE A 5 1.62 -16.46 7.18
C PHE A 5 1.07 -16.09 5.81
N THR A 6 1.68 -15.10 5.14
CA THR A 6 1.33 -14.74 3.76
C THR A 6 1.46 -15.97 2.85
N TYR A 7 2.58 -16.68 2.94
CA TYR A 7 2.81 -17.95 2.26
C TYR A 7 1.81 -19.05 2.67
N TYR A 8 1.57 -19.20 3.97
CA TYR A 8 0.68 -20.23 4.52
C TYR A 8 -0.78 -20.05 4.09
N LEU A 9 -1.22 -18.80 4.02
CA LEU A 9 -2.51 -18.40 3.47
C LEU A 9 -2.51 -18.43 1.94
N GLY A 10 -1.49 -18.98 1.28
CA GLY A 10 -1.37 -19.19 -0.16
C GLY A 10 -1.28 -17.91 -0.99
N PHE A 11 -0.80 -16.81 -0.39
CA PHE A 11 -0.49 -15.58 -1.12
C PHE A 11 1.00 -15.52 -1.49
N LYS A 12 1.32 -14.75 -2.52
CA LYS A 12 2.70 -14.55 -2.97
C LYS A 12 3.49 -13.71 -1.96
N VAL A 13 4.60 -14.23 -1.47
CA VAL A 13 5.52 -13.52 -0.57
C VAL A 13 6.12 -12.29 -1.25
N ASN A 14 6.43 -11.25 -0.49
CA ASN A 14 6.97 -9.94 -0.94
C ASN A 14 6.01 -9.12 -1.83
N SER A 15 4.78 -9.59 -2.01
CA SER A 15 3.76 -8.92 -2.83
C SER A 15 2.32 -9.19 -2.40
N GLY A 16 2.12 -9.95 -1.33
CA GLY A 16 0.82 -10.45 -0.87
C GLY A 16 0.53 -10.12 0.59
N GLU A 17 1.50 -9.56 1.32
CA GLU A 17 1.38 -9.20 2.73
C GLU A 17 0.20 -8.23 2.95
N TYR A 18 0.00 -7.27 2.05
CA TYR A 18 -1.15 -6.36 2.14
C TYR A 18 -2.49 -7.07 1.95
N LYS A 19 -2.54 -8.24 1.28
CA LYS A 19 -3.77 -9.04 1.18
C LYS A 19 -4.13 -9.63 2.54
N VAL A 20 -3.13 -10.11 3.29
CA VAL A 20 -3.33 -10.59 4.67
C VAL A 20 -3.86 -9.48 5.57
N MET A 21 -3.27 -8.28 5.49
CA MET A 21 -3.77 -7.11 6.22
C MET A 21 -5.21 -6.75 5.82
N GLY A 22 -5.55 -6.81 4.53
CA GLY A 22 -6.90 -6.56 4.03
C GLY A 22 -7.90 -7.67 4.38
N LEU A 23 -7.44 -8.89 4.65
CA LEU A 23 -8.26 -10.04 5.02
C LEU A 23 -8.58 -10.06 6.53
N ALA A 24 -7.70 -9.50 7.37
CA ALA A 24 -7.83 -9.52 8.82
C ALA A 24 -9.18 -9.02 9.37
N PRO A 25 -9.82 -7.96 8.84
CA PRO A 25 -11.11 -7.49 9.37
C PRO A 25 -12.27 -8.48 9.20
N TYR A 26 -12.13 -9.49 8.32
CA TYR A 26 -13.17 -10.50 8.07
C TYR A 26 -13.10 -11.69 9.04
N GLY A 27 -12.06 -11.74 9.87
CA GLY A 27 -11.81 -12.83 10.82
C GLY A 27 -12.04 -12.44 12.28
N GLU A 28 -12.07 -13.47 13.12
CA GLU A 28 -11.97 -13.35 14.57
C GLU A 28 -10.57 -13.81 15.02
N PRO A 29 -9.91 -13.10 15.96
CA PRO A 29 -8.53 -13.37 16.34
C PRO A 29 -8.38 -14.59 17.28
N LYS A 30 -8.86 -15.76 16.84
CA LYS A 30 -8.93 -17.01 17.64
C LYS A 30 -7.58 -17.68 17.91
N PHE A 31 -6.55 -17.34 17.14
CA PHE A 31 -5.25 -18.01 17.16
C PHE A 31 -4.14 -17.17 17.81
N VAL A 32 -4.47 -16.05 18.45
CA VAL A 32 -3.49 -15.16 19.09
C VAL A 32 -2.62 -15.91 20.10
N ASP A 33 -3.24 -16.71 20.97
CA ASP A 33 -2.53 -17.48 22.00
C ASP A 33 -1.61 -18.53 21.36
N ILE A 34 -2.08 -19.25 20.35
CA ILE A 34 -1.26 -20.24 19.61
C ILE A 34 -0.01 -19.57 19.02
N ILE A 35 -0.17 -18.39 18.41
CA ILE A 35 0.94 -17.64 17.83
C ILE A 35 1.94 -17.21 18.92
N LYS A 36 1.45 -16.63 20.03
CA LYS A 36 2.29 -16.12 21.13
C LYS A 36 2.94 -17.23 21.96
N THR A 37 2.33 -18.42 22.04
CA THR A 37 2.90 -19.56 22.76
C THR A 37 3.95 -20.30 21.92
N HIS A 38 3.71 -20.49 20.62
CA HIS A 38 4.53 -21.38 19.81
C HIS A 38 5.49 -20.69 18.86
N LEU A 39 5.10 -19.54 18.27
CA LEU A 39 5.81 -18.95 17.13
C LEU A 39 6.70 -17.77 17.50
N VAL A 40 6.30 -16.96 18.48
CA VAL A 40 7.03 -15.74 18.87
C VAL A 40 7.15 -15.65 20.38
N ASP A 41 8.38 -15.54 20.87
CA ASP A 41 8.69 -15.25 22.27
C ASP A 41 8.96 -13.75 22.39
N MET A 42 7.94 -13.00 22.81
CA MET A 42 7.97 -11.55 22.99
C MET A 42 8.27 -11.21 24.45
N LYS A 43 9.25 -10.32 24.66
CA LYS A 43 9.65 -9.82 25.98
C LYS A 43 8.89 -8.53 26.33
N PRO A 44 8.86 -8.13 27.62
CA PRO A 44 8.15 -6.93 28.05
C PRO A 44 8.59 -5.63 27.38
N ASP A 45 9.83 -5.56 26.90
CA ASP A 45 10.39 -4.41 26.17
C ASP A 45 10.08 -4.45 24.65
N GLY A 46 9.28 -5.41 24.19
CA GLY A 46 8.93 -5.58 22.79
C GLY A 46 10.00 -6.28 21.96
N SER A 47 11.20 -6.52 22.49
CA SER A 47 12.15 -7.41 21.82
C SER A 47 11.53 -8.81 21.71
N PHE A 48 11.81 -9.51 20.61
CA PHE A 48 11.22 -10.81 20.37
C PHE A 48 12.17 -11.72 19.61
N SER A 49 11.96 -13.02 19.78
CA SER A 49 12.60 -14.05 18.96
C SER A 49 11.53 -14.93 18.32
N LEU A 50 11.80 -15.37 17.09
CA LEU A 50 10.93 -16.33 16.41
C LEU A 50 11.40 -17.74 16.74
N ASN A 51 10.44 -18.63 17.03
CA ASN A 51 10.74 -20.04 17.23
C ASN A 51 10.99 -20.72 15.88
N MET A 52 12.25 -20.75 15.46
CA MET A 52 12.68 -21.24 14.15
C MET A 52 12.33 -22.71 13.89
N LYS A 53 11.90 -23.49 14.90
CA LYS A 53 11.38 -24.86 14.71
C LYS A 53 10.16 -24.91 13.77
N TYR A 54 9.40 -23.83 13.68
CA TYR A 54 8.19 -23.72 12.85
C TYR A 54 8.42 -23.04 11.50
N PHE A 55 9.62 -22.51 11.26
CA PHE A 55 9.94 -21.78 10.03
C PHE A 55 10.98 -22.56 9.21
N SER A 56 10.90 -22.44 7.88
CA SER A 56 11.81 -23.14 6.96
C SER A 56 12.57 -22.23 5.99
N TYR A 57 12.27 -20.93 5.97
CA TYR A 57 12.87 -19.98 5.02
C TYR A 57 14.39 -19.82 5.15
N THR A 58 14.99 -20.22 6.28
CA THR A 58 16.44 -20.15 6.48
C THR A 58 17.20 -21.35 5.92
N TYR A 59 16.53 -22.45 5.58
CA TYR A 59 17.17 -23.70 5.11
C TYR A 59 16.43 -24.39 3.97
N GLY A 60 15.32 -23.82 3.48
CA GLY A 60 14.51 -24.41 2.42
C GLY A 60 13.87 -23.36 1.51
N LEU A 61 13.18 -23.84 0.46
CA LEU A 61 12.51 -23.00 -0.54
C LEU A 61 11.06 -22.63 -0.17
N LYS A 62 10.64 -22.94 1.07
CA LYS A 62 9.30 -22.64 1.61
C LYS A 62 9.44 -21.77 2.85
N MET A 63 8.38 -21.06 3.21
CA MET A 63 8.39 -20.22 4.42
C MET A 63 8.08 -21.00 5.69
N THR A 64 7.19 -21.99 5.59
CA THR A 64 6.65 -22.79 6.70
C THR A 64 6.97 -24.27 6.53
N ASN A 65 6.78 -25.07 7.60
CA ASN A 65 7.00 -26.51 7.60
C ASN A 65 5.81 -27.26 8.23
N ALA A 66 5.87 -28.59 8.31
CA ALA A 66 4.80 -29.42 8.87
C ALA A 66 4.46 -29.09 10.34
N LYS A 67 5.42 -28.60 11.14
CA LYS A 67 5.13 -28.18 12.52
C LYS A 67 4.30 -26.91 12.55
N PHE A 68 4.53 -25.99 11.61
CA PHE A 68 3.68 -24.81 11.45
C PHE A 68 2.26 -25.21 11.07
N ASP A 69 2.14 -26.09 10.07
CA ASP A 69 0.84 -26.59 9.64
C ASP A 69 0.09 -27.32 10.77
N SER A 70 0.79 -28.07 11.64
CA SER A 70 0.16 -28.71 12.79
C SER A 70 -0.43 -27.76 13.84
N LEU A 71 -0.16 -26.45 13.76
CA LEU A 71 -0.78 -25.47 14.67
C LEU A 71 -2.14 -24.99 14.16
N PHE A 72 -2.38 -25.01 12.84
CA PHE A 72 -3.55 -24.39 12.23
C PHE A 72 -4.36 -25.33 11.32
N HIS A 73 -3.72 -26.37 10.76
CA HIS A 73 -4.33 -27.37 9.87
C HIS A 73 -5.13 -26.76 8.70
N ALA A 74 -4.55 -25.74 8.07
CA ALA A 74 -5.26 -24.83 7.18
C ALA A 74 -4.32 -24.19 6.14
N GLN A 75 -3.28 -24.90 5.72
CA GLN A 75 -2.44 -24.39 4.65
C GLN A 75 -3.26 -24.28 3.36
N ARG A 76 -3.31 -23.07 2.81
CA ARG A 76 -4.08 -22.77 1.61
C ARG A 76 -3.22 -22.94 0.37
N SER A 77 -3.77 -23.60 -0.67
CA SER A 77 -3.15 -23.61 -1.99
C SER A 77 -3.33 -22.24 -2.67
N PRO A 78 -2.36 -21.75 -3.46
CA PRO A 78 -2.53 -20.52 -4.23
C PRO A 78 -3.84 -20.53 -5.02
N GLU A 79 -4.52 -19.39 -5.04
CA GLU A 79 -5.81 -19.18 -5.72
C GLU A 79 -6.97 -20.12 -5.33
N SER A 80 -6.81 -20.98 -4.32
CA SER A 80 -7.95 -21.72 -3.79
C SER A 80 -8.89 -20.81 -2.98
N LYS A 81 -10.13 -21.26 -2.82
CA LYS A 81 -11.18 -20.55 -2.07
C LYS A 81 -10.69 -20.15 -0.67
N LEU A 82 -10.97 -18.91 -0.27
CA LEU A 82 -10.78 -18.44 1.11
C LEU A 82 -11.91 -18.97 2.00
N GLU A 83 -11.56 -19.33 3.22
CA GLU A 83 -12.46 -19.91 4.22
C GLU A 83 -12.31 -19.10 5.50
N GLN A 84 -13.25 -19.25 6.43
CA GLN A 84 -13.24 -18.46 7.65
C GLN A 84 -11.96 -18.65 8.46
N ILE A 85 -11.44 -19.88 8.55
CA ILE A 85 -10.20 -20.15 9.27
C ILE A 85 -9.02 -19.32 8.74
N HIS A 86 -8.96 -19.08 7.42
CA HIS A 86 -7.94 -18.23 6.81
C HIS A 86 -8.07 -16.77 7.25
N MET A 87 -9.31 -16.28 7.39
CA MET A 87 -9.59 -14.93 7.89
C MET A 87 -9.26 -14.81 9.38
N ASP A 88 -9.63 -15.81 10.20
CA ASP A 88 -9.35 -15.87 11.63
C ASP A 88 -7.83 -15.92 11.91
N ILE A 89 -7.07 -16.65 11.08
CA ILE A 89 -5.60 -16.65 11.13
C ILE A 89 -5.03 -15.26 10.78
N ALA A 90 -5.53 -14.62 9.73
CA ALA A 90 -5.10 -13.27 9.35
C ALA A 90 -5.39 -12.24 10.45
N ALA A 91 -6.58 -12.30 11.05
CA ALA A 91 -6.97 -11.46 12.18
C ALA A 91 -6.04 -11.66 13.39
N SER A 92 -5.76 -12.92 13.72
CA SER A 92 -4.87 -13.28 14.85
C SER A 92 -3.44 -12.79 14.64
N LEU A 93 -2.89 -12.98 13.43
CA LEU A 93 -1.57 -12.47 13.07
C LEU A 93 -1.51 -10.95 13.18
N GLN A 94 -2.55 -10.26 12.70
CA GLN A 94 -2.61 -8.81 12.70
C GLN A 94 -2.59 -8.28 14.14
N VAL A 95 -3.36 -8.86 15.06
CA VAL A 95 -3.32 -8.52 16.50
C VAL A 95 -1.92 -8.69 17.08
N VAL A 96 -1.28 -9.85 16.88
CA VAL A 96 0.08 -10.09 17.42
C VAL A 96 1.10 -9.13 16.82
N THR A 97 0.98 -8.82 15.54
CA THR A 97 1.87 -7.86 14.86
C THR A 97 1.71 -6.46 15.43
N GLU A 98 0.47 -6.02 15.68
CA GLU A 98 0.16 -4.74 16.32
C GLU A 98 0.75 -4.63 17.72
N GLU A 99 0.60 -5.67 18.55
CA GLU A 99 1.17 -5.71 19.90
C GLU A 99 2.70 -5.55 19.89
N ILE A 100 3.39 -6.30 19.01
CA ILE A 100 4.85 -6.23 18.85
C ILE A 100 5.25 -4.82 18.40
N MET A 101 4.58 -4.27 17.39
CA MET A 101 4.87 -2.93 16.87
C MET A 101 4.71 -1.84 17.94
N ILE A 102 3.64 -1.89 18.75
CA ILE A 102 3.40 -0.94 19.85
C ILE A 102 4.48 -1.07 20.93
N ALA A 103 4.85 -2.29 21.32
CA ALA A 103 5.84 -2.51 22.37
C ALA A 103 7.24 -2.00 21.93
N LEU A 104 7.65 -2.30 20.70
CA LEU A 104 8.90 -1.79 20.14
C LEU A 104 8.92 -0.26 20.05
N ALA A 105 7.83 0.35 19.59
CA ALA A 105 7.70 1.81 19.51
C ALA A 105 7.80 2.45 20.90
N ARG A 106 7.13 1.87 21.91
CA ARG A 106 7.18 2.34 23.30
C ARG A 106 8.59 2.26 23.88
N THR A 107 9.27 1.13 23.69
CA THR A 107 10.64 0.95 24.17
C THR A 107 11.60 1.90 23.46
N THR A 108 11.44 2.09 22.15
CA THR A 108 12.25 3.04 21.37
C THR A 108 12.09 4.47 21.91
N ALA A 109 10.85 4.90 22.18
CA ALA A 109 10.58 6.21 22.78
C ALA A 109 11.26 6.34 24.16
N LYS A 110 11.15 5.31 25.00
CA LYS A 110 11.77 5.30 26.33
C LYS A 110 13.30 5.34 26.29
N LEU A 111 13.92 4.56 25.40
CA LEU A 111 15.38 4.47 25.28
C LEU A 111 16.00 5.74 24.68
N SER A 112 15.30 6.36 23.72
CA SER A 112 15.79 7.57 23.05
C SER A 112 15.47 8.87 23.80
N GLY A 113 14.46 8.86 24.67
CA GLY A 113 13.87 10.08 25.24
C GLY A 113 13.12 10.94 24.22
N SER A 114 13.02 10.52 22.95
CA SER A 114 12.35 11.25 21.88
C SER A 114 10.84 11.02 21.94
N ARG A 115 10.08 12.11 21.78
CA ARG A 115 8.63 12.08 21.57
C ARG A 115 8.25 12.00 20.08
N ASN A 116 9.24 11.99 19.20
CA ASN A 116 9.09 11.85 17.75
C ASN A 116 9.50 10.43 17.32
N LEU A 117 8.57 9.68 16.75
CA LEU A 117 8.81 8.33 16.22
C LEU A 117 8.91 8.35 14.70
N VAL A 118 9.97 7.75 14.17
CA VAL A 118 10.15 7.53 12.73
C VAL A 118 10.10 6.03 12.44
N LEU A 119 9.27 5.63 11.47
CA LEU A 119 9.15 4.24 11.04
C LEU A 119 9.63 4.05 9.59
N SER A 120 10.39 2.98 9.39
CA SER A 120 10.81 2.46 8.08
C SER A 120 10.97 0.94 8.18
N GLY A 121 11.32 0.27 7.07
CA GLY A 121 11.31 -1.18 6.93
C GLY A 121 9.96 -1.70 6.44
N GLY A 122 9.93 -2.84 5.76
CA GLY A 122 8.73 -3.35 5.07
C GLY A 122 7.48 -3.48 5.96
N VAL A 123 7.65 -3.78 7.25
CA VAL A 123 6.53 -3.86 8.21
C VAL A 123 5.87 -2.50 8.47
N ALA A 124 6.61 -1.39 8.32
CA ALA A 124 6.05 -0.04 8.48
C ALA A 124 5.03 0.33 7.38
N LEU A 125 4.90 -0.47 6.31
CA LEU A 125 3.80 -0.35 5.35
C LEU A 125 2.46 -0.88 5.89
N ASN A 126 2.45 -1.50 7.07
CA ASN A 126 1.24 -1.93 7.78
C ASN A 126 0.55 -0.70 8.40
N CYS A 127 -0.31 -0.05 7.60
CA CYS A 127 -1.02 1.16 8.00
C CYS A 127 -1.98 0.96 9.19
N VAL A 128 -2.46 -0.27 9.40
CA VAL A 128 -3.29 -0.62 10.56
C VAL A 128 -2.45 -0.58 11.83
N GLY A 129 -1.28 -1.23 11.83
CA GLY A 129 -0.32 -1.17 12.93
C GLY A 129 0.15 0.26 13.24
N ASN A 130 0.42 1.06 12.21
CA ASN A 130 0.77 2.48 12.38
C ASN A 130 -0.38 3.27 13.04
N GLY A 131 -1.62 3.02 12.62
CA GLY A 131 -2.81 3.62 13.25
C GLY A 131 -2.96 3.22 14.73
N LYS A 132 -2.66 1.96 15.07
CA LYS A 132 -2.68 1.48 16.46
C LYS A 132 -1.59 2.14 17.32
N ILE A 133 -0.38 2.31 16.79
CA ILE A 133 0.68 3.09 17.45
C ILE A 133 0.19 4.52 17.72
N TYR A 134 -0.40 5.15 16.72
CA TYR A 134 -0.92 6.51 16.84
C TYR A 134 -1.96 6.62 17.96
N GLN A 135 -3.00 5.78 17.93
CA GLN A 135 -4.03 5.79 18.97
C GLN A 135 -3.45 5.50 20.36
N LYS A 136 -2.63 4.46 20.48
CA LYS A 136 -2.15 4.01 21.79
C LYS A 136 -1.11 4.95 22.39
N LEU A 137 -0.05 5.28 21.64
CA LEU A 137 1.12 5.97 22.18
C LEU A 137 1.04 7.49 22.08
N ILE A 138 0.24 8.03 21.15
CA ILE A 138 0.06 9.48 21.00
C ILE A 138 -1.22 9.95 21.70
N LYS A 139 -2.38 9.30 21.46
CA LYS A 139 -3.66 9.75 22.02
C LYS A 139 -3.89 9.32 23.46
N GLU A 140 -3.78 8.02 23.73
CA GLU A 140 -4.13 7.47 25.04
C GLU A 140 -3.01 7.71 26.05
N GLU A 141 -1.78 7.28 25.74
CA GLU A 141 -0.67 7.27 26.70
C GLU A 141 0.20 8.53 26.65
N LYS A 142 0.14 9.31 25.56
CA LYS A 142 0.90 10.57 25.37
C LYS A 142 2.42 10.44 25.52
N ILE A 143 2.96 9.25 25.26
CA ILE A 143 4.39 8.95 25.27
C ILE A 143 5.06 9.62 24.06
N LEU A 144 4.38 9.61 22.91
CA LEU A 144 4.81 10.25 21.67
C LEU A 144 3.92 11.46 21.36
N ASP A 145 4.47 12.43 20.64
CA ASP A 145 3.74 13.56 20.07
C ASP A 145 3.53 13.37 18.57
N HIS A 146 4.54 12.83 17.88
CA HIS A 146 4.56 12.72 16.42
C HIS A 146 5.01 11.34 15.95
N ILE A 147 4.42 10.91 14.84
CA ILE A 147 4.83 9.73 14.08
C ILE A 147 5.02 10.12 12.62
N TRP A 148 6.14 9.72 12.03
CA TRP A 148 6.38 9.86 10.60
C TRP A 148 6.79 8.51 10.02
N ILE A 149 6.20 8.15 8.88
CA ILE A 149 6.44 6.87 8.22
C ILE A 149 6.92 7.15 6.81
N GLN A 150 8.03 6.54 6.42
CA GLN A 150 8.61 6.75 5.10
C GLN A 150 7.69 6.12 4.01
N PRO A 151 7.32 6.85 2.93
CA PRO A 151 6.32 6.38 1.95
C PRO A 151 6.70 5.11 1.17
N ALA A 152 7.98 4.94 0.87
CA ALA A 152 8.60 3.74 0.30
C ALA A 152 9.32 2.91 1.37
N SER A 153 8.68 2.66 2.52
CA SER A 153 9.32 2.08 3.72
C SER A 153 10.02 0.72 3.51
N GLY A 154 9.68 -0.04 2.47
CA GLY A 154 10.41 -1.25 2.13
C GLY A 154 11.82 -0.98 1.59
N ASP A 155 12.49 -2.03 1.11
CA ASP A 155 13.89 -1.96 0.67
C ASP A 155 14.15 -0.96 -0.47
N ALA A 156 13.13 -0.61 -1.24
CA ALA A 156 13.21 0.46 -2.24
C ALA A 156 13.67 1.80 -1.60
N GLY A 157 13.18 2.12 -0.40
CA GLY A 157 13.53 3.33 0.34
C GLY A 157 14.99 3.40 0.76
N SER A 158 15.71 2.27 0.80
CA SER A 158 17.13 2.22 1.16
C SER A 158 17.99 3.02 0.20
N ALA A 159 17.64 3.13 -1.09
CA ALA A 159 18.39 3.93 -2.05
C ALA A 159 18.45 5.42 -1.63
N VAL A 160 17.30 5.99 -1.24
CA VAL A 160 17.22 7.37 -0.73
C VAL A 160 17.93 7.49 0.62
N GLY A 161 17.75 6.49 1.49
CA GLY A 161 18.43 6.45 2.79
C GLY A 161 19.96 6.45 2.67
N CYS A 162 20.52 5.63 1.77
CA CYS A 162 21.97 5.57 1.51
C CYS A 162 22.50 6.89 0.92
N ALA A 163 21.78 7.50 -0.02
CA ALA A 163 22.18 8.78 -0.60
C ALA A 163 22.21 9.90 0.46
N LEU A 164 21.17 9.98 1.30
CA LEU A 164 21.11 10.94 2.40
C LEU A 164 22.16 10.68 3.48
N ALA A 165 22.43 9.41 3.80
CA ALA A 165 23.48 9.03 4.74
C ALA A 165 24.85 9.45 4.22
N PHE A 166 25.19 9.15 2.95
CA PHE A 166 26.44 9.59 2.34
C PHE A 166 26.56 11.12 2.36
N TYR A 167 25.53 11.84 1.92
CA TYR A 167 25.54 13.30 1.86
C TYR A 167 25.72 13.96 3.24
N HIS A 168 24.97 13.52 4.25
CA HIS A 168 24.98 14.17 5.57
C HIS A 168 26.08 13.65 6.50
N ILE A 169 26.44 12.37 6.42
CA ILE A 169 27.42 11.75 7.31
C ILE A 169 28.81 11.81 6.70
N GLU A 170 28.99 11.26 5.49
CA GLU A 170 30.31 11.17 4.85
C GLU A 170 30.77 12.51 4.28
N CYS A 171 29.88 13.25 3.60
CA CYS A 171 30.20 14.59 3.07
C CYS A 171 30.01 15.71 4.10
N GLN A 172 29.66 15.37 5.35
CA GLN A 172 29.47 16.30 6.47
C GLN A 172 28.56 17.48 6.16
N GLN A 173 27.58 17.30 5.27
CA GLN A 173 26.66 18.37 4.93
C GLN A 173 25.62 18.54 6.05
N PRO A 174 25.37 19.77 6.52
CA PRO A 174 24.47 20.01 7.62
C PRO A 174 23.04 19.57 7.28
N ARG A 175 22.33 19.03 8.27
CA ARG A 175 20.89 18.80 8.17
C ARG A 175 20.16 20.05 8.61
N ILE A 176 19.22 20.52 7.78
CA ILE A 176 18.30 21.58 8.18
C ILE A 176 17.14 20.90 8.91
N VAL A 177 17.09 21.06 10.22
CA VAL A 177 15.99 20.54 11.05
C VAL A 177 14.93 21.63 11.11
N ASP A 178 13.67 21.26 10.87
CA ASP A 178 12.56 22.18 11.07
C ASP A 178 12.43 22.46 12.57
N SER A 179 12.59 23.73 12.96
CA SER A 179 12.58 24.17 14.37
C SER A 179 11.27 23.83 15.11
N VAL A 180 10.21 23.51 14.36
CA VAL A 180 8.90 23.10 14.91
C VAL A 180 8.96 21.73 15.62
N LEU A 181 9.94 20.87 15.33
CA LEU A 181 10.12 19.57 16.01
C LEU A 181 10.79 19.66 17.40
N GLY A 182 11.20 20.86 17.80
CA GLY A 182 11.92 21.13 19.04
C GLY A 182 13.40 20.74 18.97
N GLU A 183 14.26 21.57 19.55
CA GLU A 183 15.64 21.22 19.88
C GLU A 183 15.65 20.27 21.10
N HIS A 184 15.17 19.04 20.95
CA HIS A 184 15.27 18.04 22.02
C HIS A 184 16.58 17.23 21.95
N SER A 185 17.55 17.64 21.13
CA SER A 185 18.86 16.98 21.05
C SER A 185 19.84 17.44 22.14
N HIS A 186 19.36 17.89 23.31
CA HIS A 186 20.28 18.31 24.37
C HIS A 186 21.06 17.16 25.03
N ASP A 187 20.69 15.88 24.79
CA ASP A 187 21.35 14.73 25.43
C ASP A 187 21.89 13.64 24.49
N CYS A 188 21.99 13.90 23.17
CA CYS A 188 22.71 12.98 22.27
C CYS A 188 24.24 13.17 22.28
N GLN A 189 24.79 13.98 23.19
CA GLN A 189 26.23 14.20 23.31
C GLN A 189 27.02 13.02 23.93
N ASN A 190 26.36 11.95 24.39
CA ASN A 190 27.03 10.84 25.10
C ASN A 190 27.09 9.50 24.34
N LEU A 191 27.03 9.50 23.00
CA LEU A 191 27.42 8.32 22.19
C LEU A 191 28.78 8.47 21.49
N GLY A 192 29.57 9.47 21.87
CA GLY A 192 30.91 9.72 21.31
C GLY A 192 31.83 10.45 22.27
N ALA A 193 31.93 10.01 23.53
CA ALA A 193 32.97 10.50 24.43
C ALA A 193 34.31 9.84 24.08
N GLY A 194 35.06 10.48 23.19
CA GLY A 194 36.44 10.10 22.90
C GLY A 194 36.95 10.71 21.61
N VAL A 195 37.52 11.92 21.73
CA VAL A 195 38.51 12.59 20.86
C VAL A 195 38.08 14.02 20.54
N THR A 196 38.57 14.94 21.37
CA THR A 196 38.66 16.37 21.09
C THR A 196 39.79 16.58 20.08
N LEU A 197 39.55 17.29 18.97
CA LEU A 197 40.64 17.80 18.14
C LEU A 197 40.29 19.17 17.55
N SER A 198 41.21 20.10 17.75
CA SER A 198 41.17 21.50 17.39
C SER A 198 41.05 21.72 15.89
N VAL A 199 40.36 22.81 15.53
CA VAL A 199 40.31 23.42 14.20
C VAL A 199 41.70 23.44 13.56
N MET A 200 41.87 22.70 12.46
CA MET A 200 42.96 22.88 11.51
C MET A 200 42.44 22.78 10.08
N THR A 201 43.05 23.60 9.23
CA THR A 201 42.78 23.85 7.82
C THR A 201 42.78 22.58 6.96
N ALA A 202 41.99 22.63 5.87
CA ALA A 202 41.67 21.56 4.93
C ALA A 202 42.80 20.54 4.63
N PRO A 203 42.57 19.22 4.76
CA PRO A 203 43.53 18.23 4.32
C PRO A 203 43.36 17.88 2.84
N LYS A 204 44.50 17.75 2.16
CA LYS A 204 44.62 17.09 0.85
C LYS A 204 44.32 15.60 1.00
N PHE A 205 43.67 15.03 -0.01
CA PHE A 205 43.30 13.62 -0.12
C PHE A 205 44.49 12.67 0.13
N GLN A 206 44.34 11.78 1.11
CA GLN A 206 44.99 10.47 1.14
C GLN A 206 43.89 9.40 1.29
N GLN A 207 43.87 8.43 0.37
CA GLN A 207 42.98 7.27 0.46
C GLN A 207 43.30 6.47 1.72
N SER A 208 42.40 6.51 2.71
CA SER A 208 42.43 5.60 3.85
C SER A 208 41.88 4.23 3.42
N LEU A 209 42.70 3.18 3.58
CA LEU A 209 42.35 1.78 3.34
C LEU A 209 41.67 1.11 4.55
N GLN A 210 41.27 1.86 5.58
CA GLN A 210 40.67 1.31 6.80
C GLN A 210 39.34 2.00 7.12
N SER A 211 38.29 1.58 6.41
CA SER A 211 36.91 1.81 6.86
C SER A 211 36.32 0.50 7.41
N PRO A 212 35.71 0.49 8.61
CA PRO A 212 35.10 -0.69 9.21
C PRO A 212 33.72 -1.05 8.61
N THR A 213 33.20 -0.28 7.65
CA THR A 213 31.90 -0.53 6.98
C THR A 213 32.01 -1.24 5.62
N ALA A 214 33.19 -1.78 5.26
CA ALA A 214 33.35 -2.53 4.01
C ALA A 214 32.86 -4.00 4.13
N ILE A 215 31.94 -4.38 3.25
CA ILE A 215 31.42 -5.74 3.08
C ILE A 215 32.60 -6.69 2.69
N PRO A 216 32.76 -7.88 3.31
CA PRO A 216 33.88 -8.80 3.07
C PRO A 216 34.11 -9.18 1.60
N ARG A 217 33.05 -9.14 0.78
CA ARG A 217 33.06 -9.51 -0.64
C ARG A 217 33.92 -8.60 -1.53
N ILE A 218 34.12 -7.34 -1.14
CA ILE A 218 34.98 -6.38 -1.88
C ILE A 218 36.47 -6.64 -1.62
N ARG A 219 36.81 -7.30 -0.51
CA ARG A 219 38.21 -7.64 -0.18
C ARG A 219 38.70 -8.85 -1.00
N GLU A 220 37.84 -9.82 -1.26
CA GLU A 220 38.18 -11.03 -2.01
C GLU A 220 38.39 -10.76 -3.52
N GLU A 221 37.59 -9.86 -4.12
CA GLU A 221 37.74 -9.53 -5.55
C GLU A 221 39.02 -8.73 -5.86
N LYS A 222 39.50 -7.90 -4.91
CA LYS A 222 40.74 -7.12 -5.10
C LYS A 222 42.01 -7.92 -4.89
N GLN A 223 41.98 -8.97 -4.06
CA GLN A 223 43.14 -9.84 -3.86
C GLN A 223 43.45 -10.68 -5.12
N ALA A 224 42.40 -11.08 -5.86
CA ALA A 224 42.55 -11.81 -7.13
C ALA A 224 43.08 -10.95 -8.31
N GLU A 225 42.93 -9.62 -8.24
CA GLU A 225 43.45 -8.69 -9.24
C GLU A 225 44.90 -8.28 -8.98
N CYS A 226 45.32 -8.12 -7.72
CA CYS A 226 46.71 -7.81 -7.36
C CYS A 226 47.69 -8.94 -7.72
N GLU A 227 47.28 -10.21 -7.61
CA GLU A 227 48.15 -11.35 -7.97
C GLU A 227 48.40 -11.48 -9.48
N LYS A 228 47.63 -10.78 -10.33
CA LYS A 228 47.83 -10.76 -11.79
C LYS A 228 48.67 -9.58 -12.28
N ALA A 229 48.83 -8.53 -11.47
CA ALA A 229 49.51 -7.29 -11.86
C ALA A 229 51.04 -7.33 -11.66
N ASP A 230 51.57 -8.23 -10.83
CA ASP A 230 53.01 -8.34 -10.53
C ASP A 230 53.87 -9.00 -11.62
N SER A 231 53.29 -9.33 -12.80
CA SER A 231 54.04 -9.99 -13.89
C SER A 231 54.40 -9.09 -15.08
N ARG A 232 54.13 -7.78 -15.04
CA ARG A 232 54.45 -6.89 -16.18
C ARG A 232 54.89 -5.50 -15.73
N ASN A 233 56.18 -5.34 -15.46
CA ASN A 233 56.83 -4.03 -15.45
C ASN A 233 58.24 -4.15 -16.02
N GLU A 234 58.43 -3.76 -17.29
CA GLU A 234 59.69 -3.19 -17.75
C GLU A 234 59.43 -2.02 -18.72
N THR A 235 60.16 -0.94 -18.46
CA THR A 235 60.60 0.17 -19.34
C THR A 235 59.73 1.44 -19.58
N GLN A 236 60.28 2.53 -19.01
CA GLN A 236 60.55 3.88 -19.57
C GLN A 236 59.61 5.09 -19.30
N ASN A 237 59.96 5.82 -18.23
CA ASN A 237 60.38 7.24 -18.12
C ASN A 237 59.81 8.40 -18.99
N VAL A 238 59.25 9.38 -18.25
CA VAL A 238 59.43 10.87 -18.29
C VAL A 238 58.66 11.71 -19.33
N SER A 239 57.66 12.49 -18.86
CA SER A 239 57.66 13.98 -18.77
C SER A 239 56.24 14.56 -18.54
N GLU A 240 56.07 15.41 -17.53
CA GLU A 240 55.00 16.44 -17.42
C GLU A 240 55.60 17.81 -17.80
N PRO A 241 54.85 18.93 -18.04
CA PRO A 241 53.43 19.20 -17.70
C PRO A 241 52.61 19.94 -18.79
N THR A 242 51.27 20.02 -18.63
CA THR A 242 50.49 21.28 -18.77
C THR A 242 49.03 21.08 -18.33
N LYS A 243 48.55 22.06 -17.57
CA LYS A 243 47.15 22.26 -17.15
C LYS A 243 46.23 22.38 -18.37
N ASP A 244 45.12 21.67 -18.37
CA ASP A 244 43.86 22.28 -18.81
C ASP A 244 42.62 21.60 -18.22
N SER A 245 41.71 22.46 -17.76
CA SER A 245 40.41 22.15 -17.21
C SER A 245 39.46 21.69 -18.33
N ARG A 246 39.06 20.41 -18.35
CA ARG A 246 37.84 19.85 -19.00
C ARG A 246 37.87 18.32 -18.92
N SER A 247 37.35 17.71 -17.85
CA SER A 247 37.08 16.26 -17.86
C SER A 247 36.10 15.86 -16.75
N PHE A 248 34.84 16.28 -16.86
CA PHE A 248 33.75 15.62 -16.10
C PHE A 248 32.46 15.44 -16.89
N THR A 249 32.45 15.74 -18.19
CA THR A 249 31.27 15.60 -19.06
C THR A 249 31.35 14.42 -20.04
N GLN A 250 32.53 13.82 -20.26
CA GLN A 250 32.68 12.75 -21.26
C GLN A 250 32.35 11.33 -20.75
N ASN A 251 32.38 11.09 -19.43
CA ASN A 251 32.04 9.79 -18.84
C ASN A 251 30.53 9.61 -18.59
N ALA A 252 29.75 10.70 -18.61
CA ALA A 252 28.29 10.61 -18.53
C ALA A 252 27.68 10.24 -19.90
N GLU A 253 28.21 10.78 -21.00
CA GLU A 253 27.70 10.49 -22.35
C GLU A 253 27.97 9.04 -22.80
N ASN A 254 29.11 8.45 -22.40
CA ASN A 254 29.47 7.08 -22.78
C ASN A 254 28.68 5.98 -22.06
N VAL A 255 28.01 6.28 -20.94
CA VAL A 255 27.15 5.32 -20.24
C VAL A 255 25.73 5.34 -20.82
N PHE A 256 25.27 6.47 -21.37
CA PHE A 256 23.96 6.58 -22.02
C PHE A 256 23.97 6.13 -23.50
N CYS A 257 25.09 6.24 -24.21
CA CYS A 257 25.20 5.74 -25.60
C CYS A 257 25.20 4.20 -25.69
N ASN A 258 25.83 3.51 -24.73
CA ASN A 258 25.98 2.04 -24.75
C ASN A 258 24.71 1.23 -24.38
N GLN A 259 23.60 1.89 -24.04
CA GLN A 259 22.30 1.23 -23.83
C GLN A 259 21.36 1.34 -25.05
N ALA A 260 21.64 2.22 -26.00
CA ALA A 260 20.90 2.31 -27.26
C ALA A 260 21.26 1.16 -28.21
N ASP A 261 22.55 0.84 -28.35
CA ASP A 261 23.02 -0.21 -29.27
C ASP A 261 22.68 -1.64 -28.83
N ARG A 262 22.46 -1.88 -27.53
CA ARG A 262 22.02 -3.21 -27.03
C ARG A 262 20.54 -3.49 -27.23
N ARG A 263 19.74 -2.51 -27.68
CA ARG A 263 18.31 -2.72 -28.01
C ARG A 263 18.04 -2.91 -29.50
N GLN A 264 19.01 -2.62 -30.38
CA GLN A 264 18.90 -2.91 -31.82
C GLN A 264 19.30 -4.35 -32.18
N ASP A 265 20.19 -4.98 -31.41
CA ASP A 265 20.64 -6.37 -31.64
C ASP A 265 19.59 -7.47 -31.36
N PHE A 266 18.40 -7.12 -30.86
CA PHE A 266 17.28 -8.06 -30.69
C PHE A 266 16.22 -7.99 -31.80
N CYS A 267 16.35 -7.05 -32.76
CA CYS A 267 15.42 -6.91 -33.88
C CYS A 267 15.94 -7.46 -35.21
N ASP A 268 17.25 -7.74 -35.36
CA ASP A 268 17.85 -8.19 -36.64
C ASP A 268 18.11 -9.71 -36.74
N LYS A 269 17.50 -10.53 -35.88
CA LYS A 269 17.61 -12.02 -35.95
C LYS A 269 16.32 -12.76 -36.33
N ASN A 270 15.43 -12.13 -37.10
CA ASN A 270 14.29 -12.80 -37.74
C ASN A 270 14.30 -12.64 -39.27
N GLY A 271 15.47 -12.81 -39.87
CA GLY A 271 15.67 -12.60 -41.30
C GLY A 271 16.76 -13.45 -41.94
N ALA A 272 16.87 -14.73 -41.59
CA ALA A 272 17.50 -15.76 -42.44
C ALA A 272 17.43 -17.11 -41.74
N LEU A 273 16.68 -18.04 -42.31
CA LEU A 273 17.06 -19.44 -42.56
C LEU A 273 15.81 -20.17 -43.11
N GLN A 274 15.76 -20.27 -44.44
CA GLN A 274 14.94 -21.23 -45.14
C GLN A 274 15.42 -22.65 -44.82
N GLY A 275 14.44 -23.54 -44.61
CA GLY A 275 14.38 -24.92 -45.07
C GLY A 275 15.62 -25.80 -44.97
N GLU A 276 15.53 -26.82 -44.12
CA GLU A 276 15.64 -28.20 -44.59
C GLU A 276 15.02 -29.16 -43.56
N ALA A 277 14.18 -30.07 -44.06
CA ALA A 277 13.39 -31.01 -43.30
C ALA A 277 14.26 -32.18 -42.78
N ARG A 278 14.00 -32.63 -41.55
CA ARG A 278 14.26 -34.02 -41.14
C ARG A 278 13.11 -34.53 -40.27
N GLU A 279 12.42 -35.52 -40.82
CA GLU A 279 11.40 -36.35 -40.18
C GLU A 279 11.98 -37.32 -39.15
N LEU A 280 11.16 -37.68 -38.15
CA LEU A 280 10.77 -39.04 -37.71
C LEU A 280 10.41 -39.07 -36.21
N PRO A 281 9.53 -39.97 -35.71
CA PRO A 281 8.38 -40.61 -36.36
C PRO A 281 7.07 -40.48 -35.53
N LYS A 282 5.94 -40.57 -36.24
CA LYS A 282 4.59 -40.73 -35.68
C LYS A 282 4.39 -42.17 -35.18
N ALA A 283 3.90 -42.33 -33.95
CA ALA A 283 3.28 -43.58 -33.50
C ALA A 283 1.77 -43.51 -33.74
N VAL A 284 1.29 -44.45 -34.53
CA VAL A 284 -0.10 -44.65 -34.96
C VAL A 284 -0.85 -45.41 -33.86
N MET A 285 -2.03 -44.93 -33.47
CA MET A 285 -3.00 -45.70 -32.68
C MET A 285 -4.14 -46.13 -33.60
N THR A 286 -4.27 -47.44 -33.82
CA THR A 286 -5.38 -48.08 -34.51
C THR A 286 -6.44 -48.56 -33.53
N GLU A 287 -7.71 -48.32 -33.88
CA GLU A 287 -8.91 -48.82 -33.21
C GLU A 287 -9.08 -50.34 -33.39
N ALA A 288 -9.49 -51.03 -32.32
CA ALA A 288 -10.23 -52.29 -32.38
C ALA A 288 -10.97 -52.54 -31.05
N GLU A 289 -12.30 -52.63 -31.12
CA GLU A 289 -13.25 -53.17 -30.12
C GLU A 289 -13.63 -54.65 -30.49
N PRO A 290 -14.46 -55.43 -29.74
CA PRO A 290 -14.82 -55.45 -28.30
C PRO A 290 -14.96 -56.88 -27.66
N LYS A 291 -15.11 -56.96 -26.31
CA LYS A 291 -16.16 -57.69 -25.51
C LYS A 291 -15.72 -58.43 -24.21
N GLN A 292 -16.40 -58.02 -23.11
CA GLN A 292 -17.01 -58.75 -21.96
C GLN A 292 -16.20 -59.20 -20.70
N SER A 293 -16.23 -58.34 -19.66
CA SER A 293 -16.76 -58.44 -18.24
C SER A 293 -16.79 -59.78 -17.45
N PRO A 294 -16.81 -59.84 -16.08
CA PRO A 294 -17.47 -58.86 -15.16
C PRO A 294 -16.95 -58.65 -13.68
N PHE A 295 -17.63 -57.68 -12.99
CA PHE A 295 -17.86 -57.44 -11.54
C PHE A 295 -16.79 -56.83 -10.58
N LEU A 296 -17.05 -55.62 -10.06
CA LEU A 296 -17.45 -55.34 -8.65
C LEU A 296 -17.76 -53.84 -8.36
N ALA A 297 -18.66 -53.62 -7.40
CA ALA A 297 -19.60 -52.50 -7.29
C ALA A 297 -19.18 -51.31 -6.39
N LYS A 298 -19.88 -50.17 -6.59
CA LYS A 298 -19.80 -48.88 -5.89
C LYS A 298 -20.18 -48.96 -4.40
N LYS A 299 -19.50 -48.19 -3.54
CA LYS A 299 -19.91 -47.91 -2.15
C LYS A 299 -20.65 -46.56 -2.01
N PRO A 300 -21.60 -46.42 -1.06
CA PRO A 300 -22.55 -45.30 -1.00
C PRO A 300 -22.22 -44.24 0.06
N THR A 301 -22.81 -43.06 -0.15
CA THR A 301 -22.82 -41.85 0.69
C THR A 301 -23.65 -42.07 1.98
N PRO A 302 -23.24 -41.53 3.17
CA PRO A 302 -24.08 -41.59 4.37
C PRO A 302 -25.05 -40.40 4.47
N LYS A 303 -26.32 -40.73 4.76
CA LYS A 303 -27.34 -39.82 5.31
C LYS A 303 -27.31 -39.95 6.84
N ILE A 304 -27.44 -38.84 7.58
CA ILE A 304 -27.65 -38.85 9.04
C ILE A 304 -28.92 -38.07 9.36
N SER A 305 -29.83 -38.71 10.08
CA SER A 305 -30.86 -38.13 10.96
C SER A 305 -31.28 -39.22 11.99
N PRO A 306 -32.02 -38.90 13.07
CA PRO A 306 -31.47 -38.93 14.43
C PRO A 306 -32.16 -39.93 15.40
N SER A 307 -31.63 -39.98 16.63
CA SER A 307 -32.28 -40.29 17.93
C SER A 307 -31.97 -41.61 18.67
N ASN A 308 -31.76 -41.41 19.98
CA ASN A 308 -31.94 -42.30 21.16
C ASN A 308 -30.93 -43.44 21.40
N SER A 309 -30.53 -43.82 22.62
CA SER A 309 -30.52 -43.28 24.00
C SER A 309 -29.93 -44.41 24.89
N LYS A 310 -29.30 -44.05 26.04
CA LYS A 310 -28.97 -44.82 27.28
C LYS A 310 -27.59 -44.38 27.79
N ILE A 311 -27.47 -43.52 28.81
CA ILE A 311 -27.66 -43.74 30.27
C ILE A 311 -26.85 -44.93 30.80
N LEU A 312 -25.79 -44.60 31.57
CA LEU A 312 -25.40 -45.26 32.82
C LEU A 312 -24.65 -44.23 33.68
N GLU A 313 -25.22 -43.95 34.86
CA GLU A 313 -24.71 -43.11 35.95
C GLU A 313 -23.72 -43.88 36.84
N LEU A 314 -22.88 -43.13 37.57
CA LEU A 314 -22.46 -43.25 38.99
C LEU A 314 -21.28 -42.28 39.21
N GLU A 315 -21.52 -41.05 39.71
CA GLU A 315 -21.38 -40.57 41.11
C GLU A 315 -19.97 -40.81 41.71
N SER A 316 -19.23 -39.87 42.32
CA SER A 316 -19.49 -38.69 43.18
C SER A 316 -18.13 -37.94 43.37
N GLY A 317 -17.98 -36.67 43.79
CA GLY A 317 -18.89 -35.62 44.24
C GLY A 317 -18.15 -34.31 44.60
N PHE A 318 -18.96 -33.26 44.87
CA PHE A 318 -18.70 -31.95 45.54
C PHE A 318 -17.77 -30.93 44.85
N SER A 319 -18.09 -29.63 44.66
CA SER A 319 -19.16 -28.75 45.20
C SER A 319 -19.36 -27.48 44.33
N ASN A 320 -20.62 -27.04 44.20
CA ASN A 320 -21.15 -25.78 43.61
C ASN A 320 -20.71 -24.52 44.41
N ALA A 321 -20.75 -23.27 43.90
CA ALA A 321 -21.92 -22.42 43.57
C ALA A 321 -21.38 -20.98 43.24
N THR A 322 -21.99 -20.01 42.53
CA THR A 322 -23.32 -19.79 41.95
C THR A 322 -23.27 -18.52 41.06
N ASN A 323 -24.05 -18.53 39.97
CA ASN A 323 -24.54 -17.36 39.23
C ASN A 323 -25.75 -16.73 39.96
N ILE A 324 -25.96 -15.41 39.84
CA ILE A 324 -27.30 -14.78 39.96
C ILE A 324 -27.47 -13.69 38.88
N LYS A 325 -28.58 -13.78 38.13
CA LYS A 325 -29.15 -12.72 37.28
C LYS A 325 -30.29 -12.00 38.02
N GLY A 326 -30.35 -10.68 37.85
CA GLY A 326 -31.58 -9.87 37.63
C GLY A 326 -32.44 -9.48 38.83
N SER A 327 -32.73 -8.18 38.99
CA SER A 327 -34.04 -7.58 38.62
C SER A 327 -34.23 -6.14 39.16
N GLN A 328 -35.04 -5.37 38.42
CA GLN A 328 -35.88 -4.21 38.81
C GLN A 328 -35.26 -2.84 39.15
N ALA A 329 -35.58 -1.84 38.31
CA ALA A 329 -36.28 -0.62 38.73
C ALA A 329 -36.87 0.13 37.50
N GLU A 330 -38.19 0.26 37.45
CA GLU A 330 -38.94 1.20 36.62
C GLU A 330 -39.03 2.58 37.32
N GLY A 331 -39.21 3.63 36.53
CA GLY A 331 -39.91 4.86 36.93
C GLY A 331 -39.03 6.00 37.47
N PHE A 332 -38.92 7.09 36.72
CA PHE A 332 -39.52 8.39 37.06
C PHE A 332 -39.15 9.42 35.96
N ALA A 333 -40.20 9.94 35.33
CA ALA A 333 -40.18 11.14 34.50
C ALA A 333 -40.38 12.39 35.39
N ASP A 334 -40.04 13.53 34.80
CA ASP A 334 -40.40 14.91 35.17
C ASP A 334 -39.78 15.51 36.45
N ASP A 335 -38.83 16.43 36.24
CA ASP A 335 -39.01 17.86 36.58
C ASP A 335 -37.72 18.64 36.25
N PHE A 336 -37.80 19.59 35.32
CA PHE A 336 -37.41 20.99 35.56
C PHE A 336 -37.87 21.87 34.39
N VAL A 337 -39.01 22.53 34.61
CA VAL A 337 -39.49 23.67 33.84
C VAL A 337 -38.64 24.89 34.18
N GLY A 338 -38.22 25.65 33.15
CA GLY A 338 -37.43 26.86 33.29
C GLY A 338 -37.54 27.83 32.11
N CYS A 339 -38.78 28.13 31.71
CA CYS A 339 -39.28 29.40 31.18
C CYS A 339 -38.31 30.34 30.39
N ALA A 340 -38.51 30.45 29.07
CA ALA A 340 -38.47 31.74 28.36
C ALA A 340 -39.38 31.69 27.12
N ARG A 341 -40.13 32.78 26.91
CA ARG A 341 -41.37 32.88 26.14
C ARG A 341 -41.15 33.22 24.66
N ARG A 342 -42.11 32.76 23.84
CA ARG A 342 -42.75 33.34 22.64
C ARG A 342 -42.04 34.50 21.91
N ALA A 343 -41.91 34.35 20.59
CA ALA A 343 -42.61 35.21 19.64
C ALA A 343 -42.83 34.48 18.30
N VAL A 344 -44.09 34.43 17.87
CA VAL A 344 -44.55 34.03 16.54
C VAL A 344 -44.51 35.27 15.66
N GLY A 345 -44.03 35.15 14.43
CA GLY A 345 -44.11 36.18 13.41
C GLY A 345 -44.16 35.53 12.03
N GLU A 346 -45.33 35.60 11.41
CA GLU A 346 -45.60 35.19 10.03
C GLU A 346 -44.85 36.09 9.02
N GLY A 347 -44.53 35.53 7.85
CA GLY A 347 -44.64 36.31 6.61
C GLY A 347 -43.48 36.27 5.62
N ILE A 348 -43.83 35.78 4.42
CA ILE A 348 -43.49 36.32 3.09
C ILE A 348 -42.30 35.69 2.35
N TYR A 349 -42.65 35.06 1.21
CA TYR A 349 -41.79 34.73 0.08
C TYR A 349 -41.27 36.00 -0.60
N LEU A 350 -39.95 36.11 -0.77
CA LEU A 350 -39.34 36.81 -1.91
C LEU A 350 -38.07 36.06 -2.34
N ALA A 351 -38.03 35.76 -3.64
CA ALA A 351 -36.84 35.31 -4.34
C ALA A 351 -35.87 36.49 -4.53
N GLU A 352 -34.57 36.26 -4.36
CA GLU A 352 -33.55 36.60 -5.37
C GLU A 352 -32.14 36.21 -4.90
N SER A 353 -31.34 35.86 -5.91
CA SER A 353 -29.91 35.58 -5.93
C SER A 353 -29.07 36.16 -4.79
N GLN A 354 -28.24 35.32 -4.17
CA GLN A 354 -26.84 35.68 -3.89
C GLN A 354 -26.02 34.42 -3.56
N ALA A 355 -24.99 34.23 -4.37
CA ALA A 355 -23.93 33.25 -4.17
C ALA A 355 -23.16 33.58 -2.89
N HIS A 356 -23.33 32.82 -1.82
CA HIS A 356 -22.40 32.77 -0.69
C HIS A 356 -22.56 31.48 0.11
N ARG A 357 -21.78 30.45 -0.23
CA ARG A 357 -21.32 29.42 0.73
C ARG A 357 -19.92 28.96 0.35
N ALA A 358 -18.95 29.82 0.62
CA ALA A 358 -17.53 29.48 0.66
C ALA A 358 -16.90 30.16 1.88
N ASP A 359 -17.46 29.93 3.07
CA ASP A 359 -16.72 30.20 4.32
C ASP A 359 -17.33 29.43 5.50
N SER A 360 -17.23 28.10 5.47
CA SER A 360 -17.38 27.26 6.67
C SER A 360 -16.01 26.99 7.29
N ARG A 361 -15.23 28.05 7.58
CA ARG A 361 -13.99 27.98 8.38
C ARG A 361 -14.24 28.35 9.85
N LYS A 362 -15.36 27.90 10.43
CA LYS A 362 -15.63 28.07 11.86
C LYS A 362 -15.72 26.71 12.55
N SER A 363 -14.72 26.48 13.41
CA SER A 363 -14.69 25.48 14.48
C SER A 363 -14.51 24.00 14.08
N ALA A 364 -13.48 23.69 13.30
CA ALA A 364 -12.81 22.39 13.38
C ALA A 364 -11.45 22.60 14.04
N ALA A 365 -11.07 21.75 15.01
CA ALA A 365 -9.72 21.76 15.57
C ALA A 365 -8.70 21.77 14.43
N LYS A 366 -7.87 22.80 14.36
CA LYS A 366 -6.85 22.90 13.31
C LYS A 366 -5.96 21.65 13.43
N PRO A 367 -5.76 20.88 12.34
CA PRO A 367 -4.79 19.81 12.35
C PRO A 367 -3.44 20.38 12.81
N THR A 368 -2.67 19.58 13.56
CA THR A 368 -1.33 19.96 14.01
C THR A 368 -0.58 20.59 12.84
N PRO A 369 0.02 21.79 13.00
CA PRO A 369 0.66 22.49 11.90
C PRO A 369 1.62 21.56 11.17
N LEU A 370 1.60 21.63 9.84
CA LEU A 370 2.50 20.90 8.95
C LEU A 370 3.92 20.99 9.50
N LEU A 371 4.40 19.88 10.05
CA LEU A 371 5.79 19.53 9.86
C LEU A 371 6.01 19.58 8.36
N LYS A 372 6.90 20.47 7.90
CA LYS A 372 7.11 20.65 6.47
C LYS A 372 7.68 19.35 5.91
N ASP A 373 6.80 18.57 5.30
CA ASP A 373 7.11 17.24 4.85
C ASP A 373 8.11 17.30 3.68
N SER A 374 9.36 16.96 3.96
CA SER A 374 10.46 17.08 3.01
C SER A 374 10.35 16.10 1.84
N MET A 375 9.54 15.05 1.96
CA MET A 375 9.27 14.14 0.85
C MET A 375 8.30 14.73 -0.18
N GLN A 376 7.60 15.84 0.13
CA GLN A 376 6.73 16.59 -0.78
C GLN A 376 5.78 15.71 -1.61
N GLY A 377 5.04 14.80 -0.97
CA GLY A 377 4.13 13.88 -1.66
C GLY A 377 4.83 12.70 -2.37
N SER A 378 6.14 12.57 -2.20
CA SER A 378 6.98 11.51 -2.76
C SER A 378 7.04 11.52 -4.30
N TYR A 379 6.81 12.65 -4.96
CA TYR A 379 6.86 12.76 -6.43
C TYR A 379 8.30 12.83 -6.96
N LEU A 380 9.07 11.76 -6.73
CA LEU A 380 10.51 11.67 -7.05
C LEU A 380 10.79 10.96 -8.37
N GLY A 381 9.78 10.40 -9.04
CA GLY A 381 9.96 9.67 -10.29
C GLY A 381 9.92 10.54 -11.54
N LEU A 382 9.69 9.89 -12.68
CA LEU A 382 9.67 10.51 -14.01
C LEU A 382 8.39 11.32 -14.24
N SER A 383 8.52 12.42 -14.97
CA SER A 383 7.43 13.19 -15.59
C SER A 383 7.64 13.23 -17.10
N TYR A 384 6.56 13.42 -17.85
CA TYR A 384 6.59 13.52 -19.29
C TYR A 384 6.02 14.87 -19.72
N SER A 385 6.67 15.52 -20.67
CA SER A 385 6.16 16.73 -21.30
C SER A 385 4.97 16.42 -22.20
N ASN A 386 4.15 17.45 -22.49
CA ASN A 386 3.04 17.29 -23.41
C ASN A 386 3.48 16.84 -24.82
N ASP A 387 4.69 17.20 -25.26
CA ASP A 387 5.22 16.80 -26.57
C ASP A 387 5.60 15.32 -26.58
N GLU A 388 6.21 14.81 -25.50
CA GLU A 388 6.50 13.37 -25.35
C GLU A 388 5.22 12.53 -25.25
N VAL A 389 4.22 13.02 -24.51
CA VAL A 389 2.91 12.37 -24.43
C VAL A 389 2.27 12.33 -25.81
N GLN A 390 2.22 13.47 -26.51
CA GLN A 390 1.65 13.56 -27.84
C GLN A 390 2.34 12.63 -28.84
N ALA A 391 3.67 12.66 -28.91
CA ALA A 391 4.44 11.79 -29.79
C ALA A 391 4.17 10.31 -29.52
N THR A 392 4.02 9.93 -28.24
CA THR A 392 3.66 8.56 -27.87
C THR A 392 2.24 8.20 -28.34
N LEU A 393 1.26 9.07 -28.10
CA LEU A 393 -0.13 8.86 -28.52
C LEU A 393 -0.28 8.79 -30.05
N ASP A 394 0.43 9.65 -30.77
CA ASP A 394 0.49 9.66 -32.24
C ASP A 394 1.09 8.35 -32.77
N SER A 395 2.21 7.90 -32.19
CA SER A 395 2.84 6.62 -32.57
C SER A 395 1.93 5.40 -32.36
N LEU A 396 0.99 5.53 -31.42
CA LEU A 396 0.00 4.50 -31.09
C LEU A 396 -1.28 4.65 -31.91
N ASN A 397 -1.43 5.67 -32.76
CA ASN A 397 -2.68 6.05 -33.41
C ASN A 397 -3.86 6.17 -32.42
N ALA A 398 -3.59 6.71 -31.22
CA ALA A 398 -4.60 6.91 -30.20
C ALA A 398 -5.51 8.10 -30.54
N VAL A 399 -6.80 7.99 -30.23
CA VAL A 399 -7.75 9.11 -30.42
C VAL A 399 -7.79 9.94 -29.14
N TYR A 400 -7.39 11.21 -29.19
CA TYR A 400 -7.32 12.06 -28.00
C TYR A 400 -7.80 13.49 -28.27
N GLU A 401 -8.12 14.20 -27.20
CA GLU A 401 -8.43 15.63 -27.21
C GLU A 401 -7.44 16.37 -26.30
N LYS A 402 -6.78 17.41 -26.82
CA LYS A 402 -5.88 18.26 -26.04
C LYS A 402 -6.65 19.47 -25.50
N HIS A 403 -6.57 19.71 -24.20
CA HIS A 403 -7.32 20.77 -23.51
C HIS A 403 -6.44 21.50 -22.50
N ASN A 404 -6.82 22.72 -22.12
CA ASN A 404 -6.21 23.35 -20.96
C ASN A 404 -6.68 22.66 -19.66
N PHE A 405 -5.94 22.89 -18.57
CA PHE A 405 -6.22 22.21 -17.31
C PHE A 405 -7.59 22.56 -16.69
N ASP A 406 -8.12 23.77 -16.88
CA ASP A 406 -9.44 24.15 -16.38
C ASP A 406 -10.57 23.37 -17.04
N THR A 407 -10.43 23.08 -18.34
CA THR A 407 -11.34 22.19 -19.06
C THR A 407 -11.16 20.75 -18.60
N ILE A 408 -9.92 20.28 -18.43
CA ILE A 408 -9.62 18.91 -17.99
C ILE A 408 -10.23 18.61 -16.62
N LYS A 409 -9.97 19.46 -15.62
CA LYS A 409 -10.51 19.24 -14.27
C LYS A 409 -12.04 19.22 -14.27
N THR A 410 -12.67 20.11 -15.03
CA THR A 410 -14.13 20.19 -15.16
C THR A 410 -14.72 18.94 -15.81
N LEU A 411 -14.17 18.49 -16.95
CA LEU A 411 -14.64 17.30 -17.66
C LEU A 411 -14.40 16.02 -16.85
N THR A 412 -13.24 15.92 -16.20
CA THR A 412 -12.88 14.77 -15.36
C THR A 412 -13.76 14.69 -14.12
N ALA A 413 -13.98 15.80 -13.43
CA ALA A 413 -14.89 15.85 -12.27
C ALA A 413 -16.32 15.46 -12.66
N LYS A 414 -16.82 15.95 -13.80
CA LYS A 414 -18.14 15.54 -14.34
C LYS A 414 -18.19 14.03 -14.62
N ALA A 415 -17.19 13.48 -15.31
CA ALA A 415 -17.11 12.04 -15.57
C ALA A 415 -17.15 11.21 -14.28
N LEU A 416 -16.37 11.61 -13.27
CA LEU A 416 -16.37 10.98 -11.96
C LEU A 416 -17.76 11.03 -11.31
N THR A 417 -18.43 12.19 -11.28
CA THR A 417 -19.79 12.29 -10.69
C THR A 417 -20.85 11.47 -11.44
N GLN A 418 -20.59 11.11 -12.69
CA GLN A 418 -21.43 10.21 -13.49
C GLN A 418 -21.11 8.72 -13.25
N GLY A 419 -20.21 8.42 -12.31
CA GLY A 419 -19.82 7.06 -11.96
C GLY A 419 -18.81 6.43 -12.92
N LYS A 420 -18.16 7.21 -13.80
CA LYS A 420 -17.08 6.73 -14.67
C LYS A 420 -15.79 6.48 -13.88
N VAL A 421 -15.02 5.50 -14.31
CA VAL A 421 -13.66 5.21 -13.82
C VAL A 421 -12.64 5.94 -14.69
N VAL A 422 -11.75 6.69 -14.05
CA VAL A 422 -10.77 7.53 -14.75
C VAL A 422 -9.35 7.09 -14.42
N GLY A 423 -8.54 6.78 -15.44
CA GLY A 423 -7.09 6.71 -15.32
C GLY A 423 -6.48 8.12 -15.30
N TRP A 424 -5.64 8.42 -14.32
CA TRP A 424 -5.07 9.75 -14.06
C TRP A 424 -3.55 9.67 -14.02
N HIS A 425 -2.90 10.25 -15.03
CA HIS A 425 -1.46 10.34 -15.17
C HIS A 425 -1.06 11.82 -15.26
N GLN A 426 -0.40 12.33 -14.22
CA GLN A 426 0.03 13.73 -14.15
C GLN A 426 1.40 13.86 -13.48
N GLY A 427 2.23 14.76 -13.99
CA GLY A 427 3.50 15.14 -13.41
C GLY A 427 4.42 13.96 -13.08
N ARG A 428 5.25 14.17 -12.05
CA ARG A 428 6.22 13.16 -11.59
C ARG A 428 5.51 12.02 -10.86
N CYS A 429 5.85 10.78 -11.19
CA CYS A 429 5.27 9.64 -10.49
C CYS A 429 5.74 9.55 -9.03
N GLU A 430 4.87 8.98 -8.20
CA GLU A 430 5.09 8.75 -6.78
C GLU A 430 6.16 7.68 -6.55
N PHE A 431 6.98 7.85 -5.52
CA PHE A 431 7.92 6.87 -5.02
C PHE A 431 7.32 6.11 -3.84
N GLY A 432 7.16 4.80 -4.02
CA GLY A 432 6.57 3.89 -3.05
C GLY A 432 5.46 3.02 -3.67
N PRO A 433 4.82 2.15 -2.87
CA PRO A 433 3.84 1.18 -3.37
C PRO A 433 2.40 1.75 -3.48
N ARG A 434 2.20 3.05 -3.25
CA ARG A 434 0.89 3.70 -3.22
C ARG A 434 0.83 4.74 -4.33
N ALA A 435 -0.28 4.79 -5.07
CA ALA A 435 -0.60 5.95 -5.88
C ALA A 435 -1.20 7.04 -4.99
N LEU A 436 -0.73 8.26 -5.20
CA LEU A 436 -1.03 9.45 -4.41
C LEU A 436 -1.51 10.60 -5.31
N GLY A 437 -2.08 10.29 -6.48
CA GLY A 437 -2.69 11.28 -7.37
C GLY A 437 -1.84 11.72 -8.56
N ALA A 438 -0.73 11.04 -8.85
CA ALA A 438 0.06 11.22 -10.07
C ALA A 438 -0.05 10.02 -11.02
N ARG A 439 -0.17 8.79 -10.51
CA ARG A 439 -0.45 7.57 -11.30
C ARG A 439 -1.60 6.79 -10.67
N SER A 440 -2.81 7.34 -10.77
CA SER A 440 -3.99 6.88 -10.05
C SER A 440 -5.11 6.38 -10.96
N ILE A 441 -5.92 5.45 -10.48
CA ILE A 441 -7.25 5.19 -11.01
C ILE A 441 -8.25 5.77 -10.01
N LEU A 442 -9.14 6.61 -10.50
CA LEU A 442 -10.06 7.42 -9.73
C LEU A 442 -11.50 6.96 -9.92
N GLY A 443 -12.33 7.16 -8.91
CA GLY A 443 -13.76 6.87 -8.94
C GLY A 443 -14.55 7.70 -7.92
N ASP A 444 -15.87 7.72 -8.09
CA ASP A 444 -16.79 8.39 -7.16
C ASP A 444 -16.96 7.59 -5.86
N PRO A 445 -16.61 8.15 -4.69
CA PRO A 445 -16.68 7.42 -3.44
C PRO A 445 -18.10 7.08 -3.01
N ARG A 446 -19.10 7.86 -3.47
CA ARG A 446 -20.52 7.76 -3.10
C ARG A 446 -21.22 6.60 -3.81
N ASN A 447 -20.67 6.17 -4.95
CA ASN A 447 -21.28 5.12 -5.76
C ASN A 447 -21.10 3.74 -5.08
N THR A 448 -22.23 3.14 -4.69
CA THR A 448 -22.31 1.84 -3.99
C THR A 448 -21.74 0.68 -4.80
N THR A 449 -21.67 0.80 -6.13
CA THR A 449 -21.15 -0.25 -7.01
C THR A 449 -19.68 -0.04 -7.38
N MET A 450 -19.11 1.14 -7.13
CA MET A 450 -17.77 1.53 -7.60
C MET A 450 -16.68 0.57 -7.12
N GLN A 451 -16.73 0.15 -5.85
CA GLN A 451 -15.76 -0.80 -5.31
C GLN A 451 -15.78 -2.13 -6.08
N LYS A 452 -16.97 -2.68 -6.32
CA LYS A 452 -17.15 -3.93 -7.07
C LYS A 452 -16.72 -3.76 -8.53
N THR A 453 -17.15 -2.68 -9.18
CA THR A 453 -16.81 -2.33 -10.56
C THR A 453 -15.31 -2.24 -10.75
N MET A 454 -14.61 -1.46 -9.92
CA MET A 454 -13.15 -1.30 -10.02
C MET A 454 -12.42 -2.61 -9.71
N ASN A 455 -12.82 -3.37 -8.69
CA ASN A 455 -12.17 -4.64 -8.37
C ASN A 455 -12.31 -5.68 -9.50
N LEU A 456 -13.50 -5.83 -10.09
CA LEU A 456 -13.76 -6.87 -11.10
C LEU A 456 -13.36 -6.47 -12.52
N LYS A 457 -13.67 -5.23 -12.93
CA LYS A 457 -13.57 -4.81 -14.34
C LYS A 457 -12.26 -4.09 -14.68
N ILE A 458 -11.59 -3.55 -13.66
CA ILE A 458 -10.38 -2.75 -13.84
C ILE A 458 -9.18 -3.47 -13.25
N LYS A 459 -9.33 -3.95 -12.02
CA LYS A 459 -8.24 -4.53 -11.24
C LYS A 459 -8.13 -6.05 -11.35
N TYR A 460 -9.18 -6.71 -11.83
CA TYR A 460 -9.26 -8.17 -11.98
C TYR A 460 -8.84 -8.90 -10.70
N ARG A 461 -9.50 -8.54 -9.58
CA ARG A 461 -9.15 -9.01 -8.25
C ARG A 461 -10.35 -9.20 -7.35
N GLU A 462 -10.10 -9.84 -6.20
CA GLU A 462 -11.08 -10.16 -5.17
C GLU A 462 -11.89 -8.91 -4.75
N SER A 463 -13.22 -9.04 -4.76
CA SER A 463 -14.15 -7.92 -4.54
C SER A 463 -14.02 -7.29 -3.15
N PHE A 464 -13.48 -8.02 -2.18
CA PHE A 464 -13.35 -7.57 -0.79
C PHE A 464 -12.24 -6.56 -0.56
N ARG A 465 -11.38 -6.31 -1.56
CA ARG A 465 -10.26 -5.40 -1.41
C ARG A 465 -10.73 -3.95 -1.36
N PRO A 466 -10.51 -3.25 -0.23
CA PRO A 466 -10.94 -1.87 -0.07
C PRO A 466 -10.07 -0.93 -0.92
N PHE A 467 -10.63 0.22 -1.26
CA PHE A 467 -9.90 1.34 -1.86
C PHE A 467 -9.66 2.44 -0.84
N ALA A 468 -8.72 3.32 -1.15
CA ALA A 468 -8.34 4.40 -0.25
C ALA A 468 -9.04 5.72 -0.66
N PRO A 469 -9.50 6.53 0.29
CA PRO A 469 -9.94 7.88 0.00
C PRO A 469 -8.77 8.84 -0.15
N SER A 470 -8.84 9.69 -1.19
CA SER A 470 -8.08 10.93 -1.28
C SER A 470 -8.99 12.09 -0.94
N VAL A 471 -8.68 12.84 0.11
CA VAL A 471 -9.51 13.92 0.67
C VAL A 471 -8.74 15.23 0.70
N LEU A 472 -9.43 16.35 0.43
CA LEU A 472 -8.84 17.67 0.61
C LEU A 472 -8.44 17.87 2.07
N ASP A 473 -7.23 18.37 2.30
CA ASP A 473 -6.64 18.54 3.63
C ASP A 473 -7.56 19.27 4.62
N PHE A 474 -8.23 20.35 4.19
CA PHE A 474 -9.12 21.12 5.07
C PHE A 474 -10.37 20.33 5.53
N ALA A 475 -10.76 19.29 4.78
CA ALA A 475 -11.97 18.52 5.01
C ALA A 475 -11.70 17.19 5.73
N ILE A 476 -10.45 16.82 5.98
CA ILE A 476 -10.10 15.50 6.55
C ILE A 476 -10.81 15.26 7.90
N ASN A 477 -10.79 16.25 8.79
CA ASN A 477 -11.43 16.18 10.12
C ASN A 477 -12.97 16.31 10.05
N GLU A 478 -13.56 16.64 8.91
CA GLU A 478 -15.02 16.61 8.71
C GLU A 478 -15.51 15.21 8.32
N TRP A 479 -14.66 14.42 7.69
CA TRP A 479 -15.03 13.11 7.13
C TRP A 479 -14.47 11.92 7.91
N PHE A 480 -13.36 12.12 8.63
CA PHE A 480 -12.68 11.06 9.36
C PHE A 480 -12.41 11.47 10.82
N GLU A 481 -12.39 10.47 11.71
CA GLU A 481 -12.01 10.63 13.12
C GLU A 481 -10.49 10.65 13.27
N CYS A 482 -9.88 11.72 12.76
CA CYS A 482 -8.46 12.00 12.90
C CYS A 482 -8.24 13.49 13.17
N ASP A 483 -7.08 13.83 13.73
CA ASP A 483 -6.61 15.20 13.95
C ASP A 483 -5.16 15.37 13.46
N TYR A 484 -4.78 14.54 12.48
CA TYR A 484 -3.48 14.50 11.84
C TYR A 484 -3.63 14.52 10.32
N ILE A 485 -2.57 14.89 9.60
CA ILE A 485 -2.50 14.72 8.15
C ILE A 485 -1.96 13.33 7.79
N SER A 486 -2.41 12.78 6.67
CA SER A 486 -1.95 11.47 6.18
C SER A 486 -1.65 11.57 4.67
N PRO A 487 -0.55 12.19 4.24
CA PRO A 487 -0.28 12.40 2.81
C PRO A 487 0.05 11.11 2.03
N TYR A 488 0.34 9.99 2.73
CA TYR A 488 0.95 8.79 2.13
C TYR A 488 0.10 7.52 2.18
N MET A 489 -1.15 7.57 2.66
CA MET A 489 -1.97 6.37 2.90
C MET A 489 -1.28 5.35 3.83
N LEU A 490 -0.57 5.83 4.86
CA LEU A 490 0.16 5.00 5.82
C LEU A 490 -0.48 4.98 7.21
N LEU A 491 -1.60 5.68 7.38
CA LEU A 491 -2.43 5.68 8.57
C LEU A 491 -3.88 5.36 8.20
N VAL A 492 -4.60 4.80 9.17
CA VAL A 492 -6.03 4.50 9.06
C VAL A 492 -6.78 5.30 10.12
N ALA A 493 -7.97 5.77 9.77
CA ALA A 493 -8.90 6.37 10.73
C ALA A 493 -10.34 5.91 10.46
N PRO A 494 -11.19 5.88 11.50
CA PRO A 494 -12.63 5.70 11.32
C PRO A 494 -13.22 6.79 10.43
N VAL A 495 -14.20 6.44 9.60
CA VAL A 495 -15.11 7.42 9.01
C VAL A 495 -15.97 7.98 10.13
N LYS A 496 -16.20 9.29 10.11
CA LYS A 496 -16.99 9.98 11.13
C LYS A 496 -18.37 9.35 11.31
N ARG A 497 -18.77 9.15 12.57
CA ARG A 497 -20.02 8.46 12.92
C ARG A 497 -21.26 9.08 12.26
N GLU A 498 -21.35 10.40 12.13
CA GLU A 498 -22.46 11.09 11.46
C GLU A 498 -22.55 10.82 9.96
N LYS A 499 -21.46 10.33 9.34
CA LYS A 499 -21.37 9.91 7.94
C LYS A 499 -21.65 8.43 7.74
N CYS A 500 -21.83 7.68 8.83
CA CYS A 500 -21.97 6.22 8.84
C CYS A 500 -23.42 5.80 9.01
N TYR A 501 -23.80 4.70 8.35
CA TYR A 501 -25.09 4.04 8.51
C TYR A 501 -24.97 2.89 9.52
N PRO A 502 -25.82 2.84 10.56
CA PRO A 502 -25.79 1.77 11.54
C PRO A 502 -26.27 0.44 10.91
N LEU A 503 -25.68 -0.67 11.33
CA LEU A 503 -26.12 -2.01 10.92
C LEU A 503 -27.45 -2.39 11.56
N THR A 504 -28.35 -2.99 10.76
CA THR A 504 -29.54 -3.70 11.27
C THR A 504 -29.13 -4.97 12.03
N GLN A 505 -30.03 -5.55 12.82
CA GLN A 505 -29.75 -6.78 13.56
C GLN A 505 -29.40 -7.95 12.61
N GLU A 506 -30.17 -8.11 11.53
CA GLU A 506 -29.92 -9.11 10.48
C GLU A 506 -28.54 -8.92 9.82
N GLN A 507 -28.15 -7.66 9.56
CA GLN A 507 -26.85 -7.34 8.96
C GLN A 507 -25.66 -7.62 9.90
N LYS A 508 -25.86 -7.59 11.23
CA LYS A 508 -24.84 -7.95 12.20
C LYS A 508 -24.59 -9.46 12.24
N GLU A 509 -25.60 -10.25 11.91
CA GLU A 509 -25.55 -11.71 11.88
C GLU A 509 -24.91 -12.25 10.58
N LEU A 510 -24.81 -11.43 9.53
CA LEU A 510 -24.03 -11.76 8.34
C LEU A 510 -22.57 -12.04 8.69
N PHE A 511 -21.96 -12.97 7.97
CA PHE A 511 -20.63 -13.48 8.29
C PHE A 511 -19.68 -13.45 7.08
N GLY A 512 -18.38 -13.36 7.36
CA GLY A 512 -17.33 -13.35 6.33
C GLY A 512 -17.58 -12.33 5.20
N ILE A 513 -17.55 -12.83 3.96
CA ILE A 513 -17.60 -12.02 2.74
C ILE A 513 -18.98 -11.39 2.48
N ASP A 514 -20.05 -11.93 3.07
CA ASP A 514 -21.42 -11.42 2.89
C ASP A 514 -21.57 -10.00 3.47
N LYS A 515 -20.72 -9.64 4.43
CA LYS A 515 -20.65 -8.28 5.02
C LYS A 515 -20.26 -7.18 4.04
N LEU A 516 -19.69 -7.54 2.88
CA LEU A 516 -19.23 -6.58 1.86
C LEU A 516 -20.34 -5.82 1.17
N ASN A 517 -21.50 -6.46 1.00
CA ASN A 517 -22.59 -5.88 0.21
C ASN A 517 -23.38 -4.83 1.02
N ILE A 518 -22.97 -4.56 2.26
CA ILE A 518 -23.62 -3.61 3.14
C ILE A 518 -23.06 -2.21 2.91
N VAL A 519 -23.96 -1.26 2.61
CA VAL A 519 -23.62 0.16 2.53
C VAL A 519 -23.42 0.71 3.95
N ARG A 520 -22.22 1.18 4.26
CA ARG A 520 -21.81 1.57 5.63
C ARG A 520 -21.71 3.06 5.86
N SER A 521 -21.71 3.87 4.81
CA SER A 521 -21.50 5.31 4.94
C SER A 521 -21.95 6.06 3.69
N GLU A 522 -21.93 7.39 3.74
CA GLU A 522 -22.08 8.28 2.58
C GLU A 522 -21.03 8.04 1.48
N ILE A 523 -19.87 7.45 1.81
CA ILE A 523 -18.74 7.15 0.91
C ILE A 523 -18.40 5.64 0.87
N PRO A 524 -19.36 4.76 0.53
CA PRO A 524 -19.26 3.33 0.80
C PRO A 524 -18.11 2.61 0.07
N SER A 525 -17.62 3.13 -1.06
CA SER A 525 -16.60 2.43 -1.85
C SER A 525 -15.19 2.51 -1.26
N VAL A 526 -14.97 3.42 -0.30
CA VAL A 526 -13.70 3.61 0.44
C VAL A 526 -13.81 3.30 1.94
N THR A 527 -15.01 2.94 2.41
CA THR A 527 -15.28 2.58 3.80
C THR A 527 -15.14 1.07 3.99
N HIS A 528 -14.30 0.66 4.93
CA HIS A 528 -14.07 -0.74 5.26
C HIS A 528 -15.22 -1.32 6.10
N ILE A 529 -15.23 -2.64 6.26
CA ILE A 529 -16.26 -3.35 7.03
C ILE A 529 -16.29 -2.97 8.52
N ASP A 530 -15.17 -2.50 9.05
CA ASP A 530 -15.00 -1.98 10.41
C ASP A 530 -15.19 -0.46 10.49
N TYR A 531 -15.74 0.16 9.43
CA TYR A 531 -15.95 1.61 9.28
C TYR A 531 -14.66 2.44 9.21
N SER A 532 -13.48 1.82 9.10
CA SER A 532 -12.23 2.53 8.88
C SER A 532 -11.98 2.87 7.41
N ALA A 533 -11.03 3.76 7.16
CA ALA A 533 -10.48 4.02 5.85
C ALA A 533 -8.99 4.37 5.93
N ARG A 534 -8.24 4.07 4.87
CA ARG A 534 -6.81 4.38 4.75
C ARG A 534 -6.59 5.66 3.97
N ILE A 535 -6.38 6.77 4.67
CA ILE A 535 -6.61 8.11 4.13
C ILE A 535 -5.36 8.68 3.44
N GLN A 536 -5.57 9.34 2.31
CA GLN A 536 -4.64 10.32 1.74
C GLN A 536 -5.19 11.73 1.94
N SER A 537 -4.50 12.61 2.69
CA SER A 537 -4.76 14.05 2.62
C SER A 537 -4.01 14.68 1.44
N VAL A 538 -4.74 15.48 0.66
CA VAL A 538 -4.23 16.13 -0.54
C VAL A 538 -4.10 17.63 -0.27
N HIS A 539 -2.89 18.14 -0.49
CA HIS A 539 -2.52 19.53 -0.22
C HIS A 539 -2.22 20.27 -1.52
N ARG A 540 -2.63 21.54 -1.60
CA ARG A 540 -2.46 22.37 -2.80
C ARG A 540 -0.99 22.57 -3.15
N GLU A 541 -0.13 22.66 -2.14
CA GLU A 541 1.30 22.96 -2.26
C GLU A 541 2.10 21.78 -2.83
N THR A 542 1.63 20.54 -2.63
CA THR A 542 2.35 19.33 -3.05
C THR A 542 1.84 18.77 -4.38
N ASN A 543 0.52 18.83 -4.63
CA ASN A 543 -0.06 18.37 -5.89
C ASN A 543 -1.25 19.26 -6.31
N PRO A 544 -0.96 20.44 -6.91
CA PRO A 544 -1.99 21.44 -7.21
C PRO A 544 -3.02 20.95 -8.24
N ARG A 545 -2.61 20.15 -9.23
CA ARG A 545 -3.54 19.61 -10.25
C ARG A 545 -4.49 18.59 -9.62
N TYR A 546 -4.00 17.67 -8.80
CA TYR A 546 -4.87 16.71 -8.14
C TYR A 546 -5.79 17.36 -7.10
N TYR A 547 -5.28 18.31 -6.33
CA TYR A 547 -6.09 19.13 -5.42
C TYR A 547 -7.23 19.83 -6.17
N ALA A 548 -6.93 20.51 -7.28
CA ALA A 548 -7.91 21.23 -8.08
C ALA A 548 -8.98 20.32 -8.69
N LEU A 549 -8.62 19.08 -9.07
CA LEU A 549 -9.60 18.09 -9.51
C LEU A 549 -10.57 17.70 -8.40
N ILE A 550 -10.06 17.41 -7.20
CA ILE A 550 -10.92 17.05 -6.06
C ILE A 550 -11.79 18.25 -5.63
N GLU A 551 -11.25 19.46 -5.68
CA GLU A 551 -12.00 20.69 -5.42
C GLU A 551 -13.13 20.89 -6.45
N GLU A 552 -12.89 20.62 -7.73
CA GLU A 552 -13.93 20.70 -8.76
C GLU A 552 -14.98 19.59 -8.58
N PHE A 553 -14.55 18.37 -8.26
CA PHE A 553 -15.46 17.28 -7.90
C PHE A 553 -16.31 17.65 -6.68
N TYR A 554 -15.73 18.30 -5.67
CA TYR A 554 -16.43 18.76 -4.47
C TYR A 554 -17.55 19.75 -4.80
N LYS A 555 -17.29 20.73 -5.68
CA LYS A 555 -18.32 21.69 -6.12
C LYS A 555 -19.53 21.00 -6.77
N LEU A 556 -19.30 19.92 -7.51
CA LEU A 556 -20.36 19.18 -8.21
C LEU A 556 -21.07 18.16 -7.30
N SER A 557 -20.36 17.58 -6.34
CA SER A 557 -20.82 16.41 -5.58
C SER A 557 -21.24 16.71 -4.15
N GLY A 558 -20.76 17.81 -3.56
CA GLY A 558 -20.81 18.07 -2.13
C GLY A 558 -19.88 17.19 -1.29
N VAL A 559 -19.02 16.37 -1.92
CA VAL A 559 -18.09 15.46 -1.25
C VAL A 559 -16.64 15.77 -1.66
N PRO A 560 -15.76 16.20 -0.73
CA PRO A 560 -14.35 16.54 -1.02
C PRO A 560 -13.43 15.32 -0.99
N VAL A 561 -13.93 14.16 -1.43
CA VAL A 561 -13.25 12.86 -1.40
C VAL A 561 -13.33 12.22 -2.78
N LEU A 562 -12.26 11.56 -3.21
CA LEU A 562 -12.26 10.64 -4.36
C LEU A 562 -11.80 9.24 -3.93
N VAL A 563 -12.28 8.22 -4.64
CA VAL A 563 -11.61 6.91 -4.61
C VAL A 563 -10.27 7.06 -5.30
N ASN A 564 -9.21 6.54 -4.69
CA ASN A 564 -7.89 6.45 -5.29
C ASN A 564 -7.32 5.04 -5.13
N THR A 565 -6.83 4.50 -6.24
CA THR A 565 -6.07 3.25 -6.29
C THR A 565 -4.92 3.35 -7.29
N SER A 566 -3.95 2.44 -7.19
CA SER A 566 -2.78 2.43 -8.08
C SER A 566 -3.20 2.36 -9.55
N PHE A 567 -2.46 3.00 -10.46
CA PHE A 567 -2.72 2.83 -11.88
C PHE A 567 -1.92 1.65 -12.43
N ASN A 568 -2.56 0.48 -12.38
CA ASN A 568 -2.06 -0.81 -12.89
C ASN A 568 -3.19 -1.86 -12.88
N VAL A 569 -2.92 -3.00 -13.49
CA VAL A 569 -3.70 -4.23 -13.31
C VAL A 569 -2.98 -5.19 -12.36
N ARG A 570 -3.61 -6.33 -12.07
CA ARG A 570 -3.00 -7.41 -11.29
C ARG A 570 -1.69 -7.88 -11.96
N GLY A 571 -0.66 -8.11 -11.15
CA GLY A 571 0.61 -8.70 -11.61
C GLY A 571 1.60 -7.69 -12.20
N GLU A 572 1.16 -6.46 -12.45
CA GLU A 572 1.99 -5.41 -13.05
C GLU A 572 2.38 -4.32 -12.05
N PRO A 573 3.54 -3.68 -12.23
CA PRO A 573 3.89 -2.46 -11.50
C PRO A 573 2.95 -1.31 -11.88
N MET A 574 3.00 -0.22 -11.10
CA MET A 574 2.32 1.02 -11.46
C MET A 574 2.83 1.54 -12.80
N VAL A 575 1.92 2.04 -13.65
CA VAL A 575 2.28 2.63 -14.94
C VAL A 575 3.24 3.79 -14.73
N CYS A 576 4.28 3.88 -15.55
CA CYS A 576 5.27 4.94 -15.47
C CYS A 576 5.15 5.89 -16.67
N SER A 577 5.23 5.34 -17.88
CA SER A 577 5.24 6.08 -19.15
C SER A 577 3.84 6.32 -19.74
N PRO A 578 3.69 7.26 -20.70
CA PRO A 578 2.44 7.44 -21.43
C PRO A 578 2.00 6.17 -22.17
N TYR A 579 2.96 5.39 -22.68
CA TYR A 579 2.71 4.08 -23.28
C TYR A 579 2.09 3.11 -22.27
N ASP A 580 2.67 3.00 -21.07
CA ASP A 580 2.16 2.10 -20.02
C ASP A 580 0.72 2.48 -19.63
N SER A 581 0.44 3.78 -19.50
CA SER A 581 -0.89 4.28 -19.21
C SER A 581 -1.89 3.98 -20.32
N TYR A 582 -1.50 4.16 -21.59
CA TYR A 582 -2.33 3.80 -22.72
C TYR A 582 -2.58 2.30 -22.80
N ALA A 583 -1.54 1.47 -22.66
CA ALA A 583 -1.64 0.02 -22.69
C ALA A 583 -2.58 -0.49 -21.58
N CYS A 584 -2.42 0.01 -20.34
CA CYS A 584 -3.30 -0.32 -19.22
C CYS A 584 -4.74 0.17 -19.46
N PHE A 585 -4.92 1.37 -19.99
CA PHE A 585 -6.23 1.88 -20.39
C PHE A 585 -6.91 1.03 -21.45
N MET A 586 -6.18 0.60 -22.47
CA MET A 586 -6.71 -0.25 -23.53
C MET A 586 -6.99 -1.68 -23.06
N GLY A 587 -6.17 -2.22 -22.16
CA GLY A 587 -6.35 -3.55 -21.56
C GLY A 587 -7.47 -3.66 -20.51
N THR A 588 -7.98 -2.55 -19.99
CA THR A 588 -9.00 -2.51 -18.92
C THR A 588 -10.33 -1.91 -19.39
N GLU A 589 -11.35 -1.97 -18.53
CA GLU A 589 -12.67 -1.33 -18.78
C GLU A 589 -12.76 0.10 -18.20
N MET A 590 -11.64 0.84 -18.09
CA MET A 590 -11.71 2.25 -17.70
C MET A 590 -12.44 3.06 -18.77
N ASP A 591 -13.24 4.04 -18.35
CA ASP A 591 -14.06 4.84 -19.26
C ASP A 591 -13.27 5.99 -19.89
N MET A 592 -12.33 6.55 -19.13
CA MET A 592 -11.56 7.73 -19.51
C MET A 592 -10.12 7.61 -19.03
N LEU A 593 -9.19 8.13 -19.82
CA LEU A 593 -7.79 8.31 -19.46
C LEU A 593 -7.41 9.77 -19.63
N VAL A 594 -6.80 10.35 -18.61
CA VAL A 594 -6.22 11.68 -18.63
C VAL A 594 -4.71 11.56 -18.45
N ILE A 595 -3.93 11.94 -19.47
CA ILE A 595 -2.47 12.02 -19.40
C ILE A 595 -2.07 13.47 -19.66
N GLU A 596 -1.47 14.13 -18.67
CA GLU A 596 -1.13 15.55 -18.72
C GLU A 596 -2.31 16.39 -19.25
N ASP A 597 -2.17 17.03 -20.42
CA ASP A 597 -3.18 17.88 -21.03
C ASP A 597 -4.07 17.17 -22.08
N PHE A 598 -4.08 15.83 -22.07
CA PHE A 598 -4.79 15.00 -23.05
C PHE A 598 -5.88 14.15 -22.39
N ILE A 599 -7.07 14.14 -22.98
CA ILE A 599 -8.19 13.28 -22.58
C ILE A 599 -8.44 12.25 -23.68
N LEU A 600 -8.53 10.99 -23.28
CA LEU A 600 -8.89 9.87 -24.11
C LEU A 600 -10.16 9.24 -23.57
N TYR A 601 -11.10 8.98 -24.47
CA TYR A 601 -12.38 8.33 -24.16
C TYR A 601 -12.36 6.91 -24.71
N LYS A 602 -12.74 5.93 -23.88
CA LYS A 602 -12.62 4.51 -24.24
C LYS A 602 -13.47 4.18 -25.45
N GLU A 603 -14.67 4.74 -25.51
CA GLU A 603 -15.65 4.58 -26.58
C GLU A 603 -15.19 5.15 -27.93
N LYS A 604 -14.21 6.06 -27.94
CA LYS A 604 -13.66 6.66 -29.17
C LYS A 604 -12.40 5.95 -29.68
N GLN A 605 -11.85 5.00 -28.92
CA GLN A 605 -10.61 4.32 -29.31
C GLN A 605 -10.84 3.26 -30.40
N PRO A 606 -9.82 3.00 -31.24
CA PRO A 606 -9.85 1.89 -32.19
C PRO A 606 -10.09 0.54 -31.47
N GLN A 607 -11.03 -0.26 -31.98
CA GLN A 607 -11.40 -1.53 -31.35
C GLN A 607 -10.27 -2.56 -31.45
N GLU A 608 -9.44 -2.51 -32.51
CA GLU A 608 -8.27 -3.38 -32.64
C GLU A 608 -7.25 -3.19 -31.50
N HIS A 609 -7.15 -2.00 -30.92
CA HIS A 609 -6.25 -1.75 -29.80
C HIS A 609 -6.74 -2.45 -28.53
N ILE A 610 -8.06 -2.55 -28.32
CA ILE A 610 -8.61 -3.30 -27.20
C ILE A 610 -8.18 -4.76 -27.31
N ALA A 611 -8.31 -5.39 -28.49
CA ALA A 611 -7.86 -6.77 -28.68
C ALA A 611 -6.34 -6.91 -28.43
N LYS A 612 -5.52 -6.03 -29.03
CA LYS A 612 -4.06 -6.05 -28.92
C LYS A 612 -3.56 -5.96 -27.47
N PHE A 613 -4.09 -5.04 -26.68
CA PHE A 613 -3.64 -4.81 -25.31
C PHE A 613 -4.38 -5.69 -24.29
N ARG A 614 -5.53 -6.27 -24.67
CA ARG A 614 -6.22 -7.29 -23.87
C ARG A 614 -5.49 -8.63 -23.94
N ASP A 615 -4.73 -9.00 -24.97
CA ASP A 615 -3.95 -10.27 -24.96
C ASP A 615 -2.80 -10.31 -23.93
N ILE A 616 -2.35 -9.14 -23.43
CA ILE A 616 -1.39 -9.08 -22.30
C ILE A 616 -2.02 -9.65 -21.01
N LYS A 617 -3.37 -9.67 -20.93
CA LYS A 617 -4.22 -10.17 -19.83
C LYS A 617 -4.14 -11.69 -19.64
N ASP A 618 -4.09 -12.47 -20.71
CA ASP A 618 -4.27 -13.93 -20.65
C ASP A 618 -3.00 -14.68 -20.19
N LYS A 619 -1.92 -13.95 -19.86
CA LYS A 619 -0.77 -14.50 -19.15
C LYS A 619 -1.02 -14.75 -17.66
N TYR A 620 -2.14 -14.29 -17.10
CA TYR A 620 -2.46 -14.42 -15.69
C TYR A 620 -3.88 -14.94 -15.50
N GLU A 621 -4.03 -16.19 -15.04
CA GLU A 621 -5.34 -16.77 -14.71
C GLU A 621 -6.07 -15.91 -13.65
N LEU A 622 -7.39 -15.74 -13.84
CA LEU A 622 -8.29 -15.02 -12.92
C LEU A 622 -8.41 -15.78 -11.59
N ASP A 623 -8.54 -15.03 -10.48
CA ASP A 623 -8.78 -15.55 -9.11
C ASP A 623 -10.15 -16.23 -8.93
#